data_AF-A0A820DNU5-F1
#
_entry.id   AF-A0A820DNU5-F1
#
_cell.length_a   1.000
_cell.length_b   1.000
_cell.length_c   1.000
_cell.angle_alpha   90.00
_cell.angle_beta   90.00
_cell.angle_gamma   90.00
#
_symmetry.space_group_name_H-M   'P 1'
#
loop_
_entity.id
_entity.type
_entity.pdbx_description
1 polymer ?
#
loop_
_entity_poly.entity_id
_entity_poly.type
_entity_poly.pdbx_seq_one_letter_code
_entity_poly.pdbx_strand_id
1 'polypeptide(L)'
;MRCRFRRLNYILFLSISLFLFYRIYDINPILPYSQSPFTLIHYQNNTYRILSSSFTYNSRGSYLNFAYFNVEQRNRVLYIDFLYDIPVSSQWQSDGHLYPTQIAQYGLSHCSRLELNSKNQQNKIYKFERLQPNEIFLSNTYIHFTISSNSSLHFHFFNNNIELVYSTKTIHDLETLTKKIIPLKGSPRQVNRYMLIDIEILMTKTLFFKHDFIKIQICGDTQASVDQLIIGNQTLYDQQAFYSATRWLLNNQDLQTGCWFIHVQRNYARHTRYHLRNPWCSAMAQGLFCWYTNY
;
A
#
# COMPACT_ATOMS: atom_id res chain seq x y z
N MET A 1 -38.14 -1.21 15.93
CA MET A 1 -37.04 -1.35 16.91
C MET A 1 -37.62 -1.49 18.30
N ARG A 2 -37.42 -2.62 18.99
CA ARG A 2 -37.82 -2.77 20.39
C ARG A 2 -36.56 -2.76 21.25
N CYS A 3 -36.23 -1.63 21.87
CA CYS A 3 -35.23 -1.60 22.94
C CYS A 3 -35.74 -2.48 24.08
N ARG A 4 -35.03 -3.56 24.40
CA ARG A 4 -35.32 -4.34 25.60
C ARG A 4 -34.64 -3.65 26.78
N PHE A 5 -35.42 -3.28 27.77
CA PHE A 5 -34.92 -2.74 29.04
C PHE A 5 -34.96 -3.84 30.08
N ARG A 6 -33.93 -3.92 30.92
CA ARG A 6 -33.96 -4.71 32.16
C ARG A 6 -33.87 -3.74 33.33
N ARG A 7 -34.71 -3.90 34.34
CA ARG A 7 -34.65 -3.11 35.56
C ARG A 7 -34.32 -4.03 36.73
N LEU A 8 -33.37 -3.62 37.57
CA LEU A 8 -33.04 -4.30 38.81
C LEU A 8 -33.03 -3.22 39.91
N ASN A 9 -34.05 -3.24 40.77
CA ASN A 9 -34.33 -2.19 41.78
C ASN A 9 -34.40 -0.77 41.15
N TYR A 10 -33.49 0.11 41.55
CA TYR A 10 -33.38 1.49 41.08
C TYR A 10 -32.49 1.64 39.83
N ILE A 11 -31.91 0.55 39.32
CA ILE A 11 -31.00 0.58 38.17
C ILE A 11 -31.72 0.08 36.91
N LEU A 12 -31.68 0.89 35.85
CA LEU A 12 -32.19 0.54 34.52
C LEU A 12 -31.01 0.19 33.61
N PHE A 13 -31.02 -1.03 33.07
CA PHE A 13 -30.08 -1.54 32.09
C PHE A 13 -30.67 -1.42 30.69
N LEU A 14 -30.03 -0.63 29.84
CA LEU A 14 -30.32 -0.56 28.42
C LEU A 14 -29.64 -1.72 27.68
N SER A 15 -30.37 -2.38 26.76
CA SER A 15 -29.79 -3.40 25.91
C SER A 15 -28.75 -2.79 24.96
N ILE A 16 -27.54 -3.32 25.05
CA ILE A 16 -26.40 -2.99 24.20
C ILE A 16 -26.52 -3.81 22.91
N SER A 17 -27.60 -3.65 22.17
CA SER A 17 -27.56 -4.14 20.79
C SER A 17 -26.52 -3.29 20.06
N LEU A 18 -25.57 -3.95 19.38
CA LEU A 18 -24.47 -3.29 18.65
C LEU A 18 -24.97 -2.12 17.79
N PHE A 19 -26.17 -2.29 17.20
CA PHE A 19 -26.79 -1.33 16.32
C PHE A 19 -27.30 -0.05 17.02
N LEU A 20 -27.78 -0.12 18.25
CA LEU A 20 -28.28 1.05 18.99
C LEU A 20 -27.13 1.91 19.54
N PHE A 21 -26.09 1.28 20.07
CA PHE A 21 -24.95 2.00 20.64
C PHE A 21 -24.09 2.68 19.57
N TYR A 22 -23.83 1.98 18.47
CA TYR A 22 -23.12 2.55 17.33
C TYR A 22 -23.88 3.72 16.72
N ARG A 23 -25.20 3.58 16.51
CA ARG A 23 -25.98 4.60 15.79
C ARG A 23 -26.36 5.83 16.63
N ILE A 24 -26.56 5.67 17.94
CA ILE A 24 -26.99 6.78 18.81
C ILE A 24 -25.79 7.51 19.40
N TYR A 25 -24.73 6.79 19.76
CA TYR A 25 -23.62 7.34 20.53
C TYR A 25 -22.28 7.31 19.80
N ASP A 26 -22.21 6.73 18.60
CA ASP A 26 -20.96 6.53 17.85
C ASP A 26 -19.84 5.80 18.64
N ILE A 27 -20.23 4.95 19.61
CA ILE A 27 -19.30 4.18 20.44
C ILE A 27 -19.10 2.78 19.87
N ASN A 28 -17.83 2.37 19.75
CA ASN A 28 -17.46 1.04 19.24
C ASN A 28 -17.17 0.08 20.41
N PRO A 29 -17.91 -1.04 20.53
CA PRO A 29 -17.56 -2.09 21.46
C PRO A 29 -16.36 -2.89 20.95
N ILE A 30 -15.40 -3.14 21.82
CA ILE A 30 -14.25 -4.02 21.57
C ILE A 30 -14.47 -5.28 22.40
N LEU A 31 -14.62 -6.41 21.71
CA LEU A 31 -14.68 -7.73 22.31
C LEU A 31 -13.28 -8.34 22.24
N PRO A 32 -12.50 -8.32 23.34
CA PRO A 32 -11.20 -8.98 23.36
C PRO A 32 -11.41 -10.49 23.24
N TYR A 33 -10.69 -11.11 22.31
CA TYR A 33 -10.57 -12.56 22.27
C TYR A 33 -9.74 -13.00 23.48
N SER A 34 -10.39 -13.62 24.45
CA SER A 34 -9.79 -14.05 25.71
C SER A 34 -10.10 -15.55 25.88
N GLN A 35 -9.08 -16.35 26.17
CA GLN A 35 -9.24 -17.76 26.57
C GLN A 35 -9.74 -17.90 28.03
N SER A 36 -9.96 -16.79 28.74
CA SER A 36 -10.53 -16.78 30.09
C SER A 36 -12.03 -17.08 30.06
N PRO A 37 -12.59 -17.75 31.08
CA PRO A 37 -14.05 -17.91 31.22
C PRO A 37 -14.80 -16.57 31.40
N PHE A 38 -14.08 -15.47 31.58
CA PHE A 38 -14.63 -14.12 31.67
C PHE A 38 -14.38 -13.33 30.39
N THR A 39 -15.46 -12.78 29.81
CA THR A 39 -15.39 -11.82 28.70
C THR A 39 -15.57 -10.40 29.25
N LEU A 40 -14.50 -9.60 29.22
CA LEU A 40 -14.56 -8.18 29.54
C LEU A 40 -14.88 -7.40 28.28
N ILE A 41 -16.01 -6.67 28.25
CA ILE A 41 -16.36 -5.81 27.12
C ILE A 41 -15.77 -4.43 27.35
N HIS A 42 -14.84 -4.02 26.48
CA HIS A 42 -14.28 -2.67 26.51
C HIS A 42 -15.07 -1.74 25.58
N TYR A 43 -15.44 -0.57 26.06
CA TYR A 43 -16.04 0.49 25.26
C TYR A 43 -15.01 1.58 25.00
N GLN A 44 -14.79 1.92 23.75
CA GLN A 44 -13.92 3.03 23.37
C GLN A 44 -14.73 4.07 22.59
N ASN A 45 -14.65 5.31 23.05
CA ASN A 45 -15.30 6.45 22.38
C ASN A 45 -14.62 6.79 21.06
N ASN A 46 -13.33 6.45 20.90
CA ASN A 46 -12.56 6.68 19.68
C ASN A 46 -11.74 5.44 19.32
N THR A 47 -11.68 5.12 18.03
CA THR A 47 -10.83 4.05 17.49
C THR A 47 -9.37 4.50 17.27
N TYR A 48 -9.14 5.81 17.28
CA TYR A 48 -7.82 6.40 17.06
C TYR A 48 -6.98 6.34 18.33
N ARG A 49 -5.72 5.91 18.17
CA ARG A 49 -4.71 5.99 19.22
C ARG A 49 -3.84 7.20 19.00
N ILE A 50 -3.71 8.04 20.03
CA ILE A 50 -2.75 9.13 20.04
C ILE A 50 -1.38 8.52 20.38
N LEU A 51 -0.42 8.69 19.49
CA LEU A 51 0.96 8.32 19.78
C LEU A 51 1.57 9.43 20.63
N SER A 52 1.90 9.13 21.88
CA SER A 52 2.66 10.03 22.73
C SER A 52 4.10 10.09 22.24
N SER A 53 4.52 11.20 21.63
CA SER A 53 5.95 11.42 21.35
C SER A 53 6.59 12.14 22.52
N SER A 54 7.47 11.47 23.26
CA SER A 54 8.34 12.09 24.27
C SER A 54 9.54 12.83 23.66
N PHE A 55 9.59 12.97 22.33
CA PHE A 55 10.74 13.46 21.58
C PHE A 55 10.39 14.70 20.76
N THR A 56 11.35 15.62 20.67
CA THR A 56 11.30 16.79 19.79
C THR A 56 11.36 16.33 18.32
N TYR A 57 10.49 16.90 17.48
CA TYR A 57 10.44 16.57 16.06
C TYR A 57 11.73 16.99 15.33
N ASN A 58 12.22 16.12 14.43
CA ASN A 58 13.39 16.36 13.59
C ASN A 58 13.00 16.19 12.12
N SER A 59 13.33 17.16 11.28
CA SER A 59 13.03 17.15 9.84
C SER A 59 13.78 16.08 9.05
N ARG A 60 14.84 15.49 9.62
CA ARG A 60 15.58 14.35 9.04
C ARG A 60 15.20 12.99 9.65
N GLY A 61 14.21 12.95 10.55
CA GLY A 61 13.74 11.70 11.18
C GLY A 61 12.41 11.24 10.59
N SER A 62 11.70 10.32 11.27
CA SER A 62 10.35 9.91 10.85
C SER A 62 9.40 11.11 10.69
N TYR A 63 8.65 11.15 9.58
CA TYR A 63 7.62 12.15 9.36
C TYR A 63 6.39 11.85 10.22
N LEU A 64 6.30 12.51 11.38
CA LEU A 64 5.21 12.30 12.34
C LEU A 64 5.05 10.81 12.65
N ASN A 65 3.84 10.28 12.44
CA ASN A 65 3.49 8.87 12.63
C ASN A 65 3.43 8.07 11.32
N PHE A 66 3.99 8.56 10.23
CA PHE A 66 3.80 7.95 8.91
C PHE A 66 4.44 6.58 8.77
N ALA A 67 5.39 6.21 9.64
CA ALA A 67 5.93 4.85 9.66
C ALA A 67 4.84 3.77 9.86
N TYR A 68 3.72 4.12 10.51
CA TYR A 68 2.60 3.21 10.76
C TYR A 68 1.51 3.27 9.67
N PHE A 69 1.70 4.06 8.61
CA PHE A 69 0.75 4.16 7.52
C PHE A 69 1.13 3.25 6.36
N ASN A 70 0.23 2.32 6.03
CA ASN A 70 0.28 1.54 4.79
C ASN A 70 -0.57 2.27 3.74
N VAL A 71 0.05 3.24 3.05
CA VAL A 71 -0.66 4.14 2.14
C VAL A 71 -1.23 3.38 0.95
N GLU A 72 -0.47 2.41 0.45
CA GLU A 72 -0.76 1.50 -0.64
C GLU A 72 -1.93 0.54 -0.38
N GLN A 73 -2.24 0.23 0.89
CA GLN A 73 -3.36 -0.63 1.27
C GLN A 73 -4.68 0.14 1.46
N ARG A 74 -4.68 1.46 1.25
CA ARG A 74 -5.91 2.24 1.35
C ARG A 74 -6.85 1.88 0.21
N ASN A 75 -8.15 1.79 0.51
CA ASN A 75 -9.21 1.48 -0.45
C ASN A 75 -9.25 2.39 -1.70
N ARG A 76 -8.71 3.60 -1.59
CA ARG A 76 -8.62 4.58 -2.69
C ARG A 76 -7.36 4.41 -3.56
N VAL A 77 -6.51 3.43 -3.28
CA VAL A 77 -5.37 3.08 -4.13
C VAL A 77 -5.86 1.99 -5.08
N LEU A 78 -5.89 2.28 -6.38
CA LEU A 78 -6.31 1.31 -7.38
C LEU A 78 -5.26 0.25 -7.64
N TYR A 79 -4.00 0.68 -7.72
CA TYR A 79 -2.82 -0.16 -7.95
C TYR A 79 -1.55 0.70 -7.78
N ILE A 80 -0.40 0.05 -7.69
CA ILE A 80 0.90 0.68 -7.85
C ILE A 80 1.24 0.73 -9.35
N ASP A 81 1.41 1.94 -9.86
CA ASP A 81 1.72 2.22 -11.26
C ASP A 81 2.99 1.49 -11.68
N PHE A 82 2.95 0.86 -12.84
CA PHE A 82 4.06 0.06 -13.35
C PHE A 82 5.21 0.92 -13.94
N LEU A 83 4.92 2.14 -14.37
CA LEU A 83 5.91 3.03 -14.95
C LEU A 83 6.68 3.81 -13.90
N TYR A 84 5.97 4.26 -12.87
CA TYR A 84 6.52 5.16 -11.88
C TYR A 84 6.74 4.52 -10.51
N ASP A 85 6.29 3.28 -10.27
CA ASP A 85 6.35 2.60 -8.97
C ASP A 85 5.73 3.46 -7.83
N ILE A 86 4.59 4.10 -8.13
CA ILE A 86 3.85 4.97 -7.20
C ILE A 86 2.34 4.64 -7.22
N PRO A 87 1.57 4.96 -6.17
CA PRO A 87 0.15 4.64 -6.13
C PRO A 87 -0.70 5.48 -7.09
N VAL A 88 -1.62 4.82 -7.80
CA VAL A 88 -2.71 5.44 -8.57
C VAL A 88 -3.95 5.55 -7.70
N SER A 89 -4.57 6.74 -7.66
CA SER A 89 -5.71 7.04 -6.80
C SER A 89 -7.06 6.91 -7.52
N SER A 90 -8.07 6.37 -6.85
CA SER A 90 -9.49 6.43 -7.26
C SER A 90 -10.30 7.51 -6.55
N GLN A 91 -9.68 8.34 -5.70
CA GLN A 91 -10.39 9.16 -4.70
C GLN A 91 -11.46 10.11 -5.29
N TRP A 92 -11.32 10.51 -6.56
CA TRP A 92 -12.27 11.37 -7.31
C TRP A 92 -12.52 10.97 -8.77
N GLN A 93 -11.74 10.05 -9.31
CA GLN A 93 -11.87 9.50 -10.67
C GLN A 93 -11.72 7.99 -10.56
N SER A 94 -12.75 7.23 -10.93
CA SER A 94 -12.77 5.77 -10.71
C SER A 94 -11.82 5.01 -11.63
N ASP A 95 -11.51 5.57 -12.81
CA ASP A 95 -10.52 5.09 -13.78
C ASP A 95 -9.07 5.35 -13.35
N GLY A 96 -8.86 6.21 -12.35
CA GLY A 96 -7.57 6.41 -11.72
C GLY A 96 -6.86 7.69 -12.13
N HIS A 97 -6.12 8.28 -11.19
CA HIS A 97 -5.27 9.44 -11.44
C HIS A 97 -4.08 9.47 -10.48
N LEU A 98 -2.99 10.06 -10.92
CA LEU A 98 -1.83 10.33 -10.07
C LEU A 98 -2.16 11.50 -9.14
N TYR A 99 -2.14 11.25 -7.84
CA TYR A 99 -2.51 12.24 -6.84
C TYR A 99 -1.28 12.61 -5.99
N PRO A 100 -0.70 13.82 -6.16
CA PRO A 100 0.55 14.24 -5.52
C PRO A 100 0.56 14.06 -4.00
N THR A 101 -0.53 14.39 -3.30
CA THR A 101 -0.64 14.20 -1.85
C THR A 101 -0.49 12.73 -1.47
N GLN A 102 -1.10 11.81 -2.21
CA GLN A 102 -1.03 10.38 -1.93
C GLN A 102 0.36 9.82 -2.25
N ILE A 103 0.98 10.27 -3.33
CA ILE A 103 2.34 9.88 -3.72
C ILE A 103 3.36 10.37 -2.67
N ALA A 104 3.23 11.62 -2.21
CA ALA A 104 4.06 12.15 -1.13
C ALA A 104 3.80 11.40 0.20
N GLN A 105 2.56 11.08 0.54
CA GLN A 105 2.28 10.26 1.73
C GLN A 105 2.91 8.87 1.64
N TYR A 106 2.87 8.26 0.45
CA TYR A 106 3.45 6.96 0.18
C TYR A 106 4.96 6.98 0.47
N GLY A 107 5.74 7.83 -0.21
CA GLY A 107 7.19 7.85 0.04
C GLY A 107 7.55 8.28 1.48
N LEU A 108 6.84 9.25 2.08
CA LEU A 108 7.07 9.63 3.49
C LEU A 108 6.83 8.48 4.45
N SER A 109 5.83 7.63 4.20
CA SER A 109 5.57 6.45 5.01
C SER A 109 6.71 5.44 4.94
N HIS A 110 7.25 5.20 3.74
CA HIS A 110 8.39 4.31 3.52
C HIS A 110 9.68 4.87 4.13
N CYS A 111 9.99 6.15 3.94
CA CYS A 111 11.13 6.80 4.58
C CYS A 111 11.05 6.73 6.11
N SER A 112 9.86 7.01 6.67
CA SER A 112 9.64 6.93 8.11
C SER A 112 9.82 5.51 8.66
N ARG A 113 9.40 4.48 7.91
CA ARG A 113 9.67 3.07 8.25
C ARG A 113 11.16 2.76 8.25
N LEU A 114 11.91 3.26 7.27
CA LEU A 114 13.36 3.08 7.21
C LEU A 114 14.04 3.67 8.44
N GLU A 115 13.65 4.88 8.86
CA GLU A 115 14.19 5.51 10.07
C GLU A 115 13.92 4.68 11.33
N LEU A 116 12.70 4.13 11.50
CA LEU A 116 12.37 3.28 12.64
C LEU A 116 13.07 1.91 12.59
N ASN A 117 13.19 1.31 11.41
CA ASN A 117 13.73 -0.04 11.23
C ASN A 117 15.27 -0.08 11.08
N SER A 118 15.90 1.06 10.82
CA SER A 118 17.34 1.24 10.64
C SER A 118 18.20 0.68 11.78
N LYS A 119 17.63 0.58 12.99
CA LYS A 119 18.34 0.11 14.17
C LYS A 119 18.44 -1.41 14.31
N ASN A 120 17.77 -2.24 13.50
CA ASN A 120 17.62 -3.67 13.86
C ASN A 120 17.68 -4.74 12.75
N GLN A 121 17.95 -4.47 11.48
CA GLN A 121 17.96 -5.55 10.48
C GLN A 121 19.09 -5.45 9.44
N GLN A 122 19.94 -6.48 9.40
CA GLN A 122 20.72 -6.80 8.21
C GLN A 122 19.76 -7.17 7.08
N ASN A 123 19.90 -6.50 5.93
CA ASN A 123 19.11 -6.79 4.76
C ASN A 123 19.44 -8.20 4.25
N LYS A 124 18.49 -9.12 4.32
CA LYS A 124 18.55 -10.39 3.58
C LYS A 124 18.14 -10.10 2.14
N ILE A 125 19.12 -9.78 1.31
CA ILE A 125 18.94 -9.63 -0.13
C ILE A 125 19.26 -10.98 -0.75
N TYR A 126 18.26 -11.63 -1.32
CA TYR A 126 18.48 -12.81 -2.14
C TYR A 126 18.70 -12.32 -3.56
N LYS A 127 19.97 -12.12 -3.92
CA LYS A 127 20.35 -11.88 -5.30
C LYS A 127 20.37 -13.22 -6.01
N PHE A 128 19.51 -13.39 -7.00
CA PHE A 128 19.69 -14.44 -7.99
C PHE A 128 20.68 -13.89 -9.02
N GLU A 129 21.96 -13.86 -8.65
CA GLU A 129 23.04 -13.61 -9.59
C GLU A 129 23.22 -14.86 -10.46
N ARG A 130 23.39 -14.60 -11.75
CA ARG A 130 23.18 -15.52 -12.84
C ARG A 130 24.28 -16.59 -12.96
N LEU A 131 23.91 -17.79 -13.40
CA LEU A 131 24.79 -18.89 -13.81
C LEU A 131 25.38 -18.67 -15.24
N GLN A 132 26.12 -17.58 -15.54
CA GLN A 132 26.81 -17.23 -16.83
C GLN A 132 26.14 -16.12 -17.67
N PRO A 133 26.90 -15.35 -18.50
CA PRO A 133 26.59 -13.96 -18.86
C PRO A 133 25.70 -13.79 -20.11
N ASN A 134 25.00 -12.64 -20.16
CA ASN A 134 24.22 -12.05 -21.27
C ASN A 134 22.74 -12.46 -21.38
N GLU A 135 21.84 -11.58 -20.89
CA GLU A 135 20.35 -11.55 -20.96
C GLU A 135 19.55 -12.88 -20.82
N ILE A 136 18.64 -13.00 -19.85
CA ILE A 136 17.74 -14.18 -19.80
C ILE A 136 16.60 -13.91 -20.79
N PHE A 137 16.66 -14.52 -21.97
CA PHE A 137 15.56 -14.49 -22.93
C PHE A 137 14.42 -15.40 -22.45
N LEU A 138 13.22 -14.82 -22.31
CA LEU A 138 12.00 -15.51 -21.84
C LEU A 138 11.23 -16.20 -22.97
N SER A 139 11.81 -16.31 -24.17
CA SER A 139 11.13 -16.89 -25.34
C SER A 139 10.70 -18.33 -25.07
N ASN A 140 9.39 -18.55 -24.85
CA ASN A 140 8.80 -19.85 -24.48
C ASN A 140 9.33 -20.47 -23.18
N THR A 141 10.04 -19.71 -22.35
CA THR A 141 10.62 -20.16 -21.09
C THR A 141 9.98 -19.40 -19.93
N TYR A 142 9.59 -20.14 -18.89
CA TYR A 142 9.06 -19.56 -17.66
C TYR A 142 10.07 -19.71 -16.54
N ILE A 143 10.26 -18.66 -15.74
CA ILE A 143 11.05 -18.75 -14.51
C ILE A 143 10.08 -19.03 -13.37
N HIS A 144 10.25 -20.18 -12.70
CA HIS A 144 9.48 -20.53 -11.52
C HIS A 144 10.35 -20.41 -10.27
N PHE A 145 9.89 -19.65 -9.29
CA PHE A 145 10.51 -19.57 -7.98
C PHE A 145 9.46 -19.40 -6.88
N THR A 146 9.88 -19.67 -5.65
CA THR A 146 9.03 -19.54 -4.46
C THR A 146 9.62 -18.45 -3.59
N ILE A 147 8.82 -17.44 -3.22
CA ILE A 147 9.24 -16.35 -2.34
C ILE A 147 8.47 -16.38 -1.05
N SER A 148 9.02 -15.76 0.00
CA SER A 148 8.20 -15.42 1.16
C SER A 148 7.14 -14.38 0.75
N SER A 149 5.96 -14.48 1.35
CA SER A 149 4.85 -13.52 1.18
C SER A 149 5.24 -12.09 1.53
N ASN A 150 6.21 -11.91 2.44
CA ASN A 150 6.71 -10.60 2.87
C ASN A 150 7.94 -10.13 2.07
N SER A 151 8.24 -10.78 0.95
CA SER A 151 9.35 -10.40 0.08
C SER A 151 8.91 -9.42 -1.00
N SER A 152 9.82 -8.50 -1.34
CA SER A 152 9.70 -7.66 -2.52
C SER A 152 10.42 -8.29 -3.70
N LEU A 153 9.95 -7.99 -4.91
CA LEU A 153 10.57 -8.39 -6.16
C LEU A 153 11.05 -7.15 -6.89
N HIS A 154 12.31 -7.20 -7.30
CA HIS A 154 12.92 -6.15 -8.10
C HIS A 154 13.46 -6.78 -9.37
N PHE A 155 13.01 -6.24 -10.50
CA PHE A 155 13.37 -6.72 -11.83
C PHE A 155 14.08 -5.62 -12.59
N HIS A 156 15.08 -5.98 -13.38
CA HIS A 156 15.61 -5.11 -14.42
C HIS A 156 15.31 -5.76 -15.78
N PHE A 157 14.46 -5.13 -16.58
CA PHE A 157 14.03 -5.65 -17.88
C PHE A 157 14.69 -4.87 -19.01
N PHE A 158 14.96 -5.52 -20.14
CA PHE A 158 15.38 -4.85 -21.38
C PHE A 158 14.24 -4.76 -22.40
N ASN A 159 13.47 -5.84 -22.58
CA ASN A 159 12.41 -5.94 -23.60
C ASN A 159 11.09 -6.45 -23.00
N ASN A 160 9.98 -6.10 -23.64
CA ASN A 160 8.66 -6.11 -23.01
C ASN A 160 7.71 -7.15 -23.53
N ASN A 161 7.16 -7.93 -22.59
CA ASN A 161 5.75 -8.31 -22.43
C ASN A 161 5.77 -9.40 -21.37
N ILE A 162 5.98 -8.99 -20.12
CA ILE A 162 6.13 -9.94 -19.03
C ILE A 162 4.82 -10.04 -18.27
N GLU A 163 4.37 -11.26 -18.08
CA GLU A 163 3.22 -11.62 -17.29
C GLU A 163 3.70 -12.28 -16.01
N LEU A 164 3.41 -11.66 -14.87
CA LEU A 164 3.63 -12.28 -13.58
C LEU A 164 2.41 -13.11 -13.21
N VAL A 165 2.55 -14.43 -13.26
CA VAL A 165 1.55 -15.41 -12.85
C VAL A 165 1.90 -15.91 -11.44
N TYR A 166 1.00 -15.76 -10.48
CA TYR A 166 1.22 -16.27 -9.13
C TYR A 166 0.18 -17.34 -8.76
N SER A 167 0.57 -18.27 -7.90
CA SER A 167 -0.32 -19.29 -7.33
C SER A 167 -0.15 -19.31 -5.82
N THR A 168 -1.24 -19.04 -5.09
CA THR A 168 -1.29 -19.20 -3.64
C THR A 168 -1.96 -20.54 -3.34
N LYS A 169 -1.22 -21.53 -2.83
CA LYS A 169 -1.85 -22.73 -2.27
C LYS A 169 -2.41 -22.35 -0.89
N THR A 170 -3.55 -21.66 -0.84
CA THR A 170 -4.54 -21.68 0.27
C THR A 170 -5.63 -20.63 0.09
N ILE A 171 -6.69 -21.00 -0.62
CA ILE A 171 -8.06 -20.53 -0.38
C ILE A 171 -8.94 -21.79 -0.50
N HIS A 172 -9.99 -21.87 0.32
CA HIS A 172 -10.84 -23.02 0.62
C HIS A 172 -11.62 -23.68 -0.55
N ASP A 173 -11.20 -23.57 -1.81
CA ASP A 173 -11.75 -24.33 -2.93
C ASP A 173 -10.60 -24.79 -3.85
N LEU A 174 -10.52 -26.11 -4.03
CA LEU A 174 -9.41 -26.80 -4.69
C LEU A 174 -9.44 -26.75 -6.23
N GLU A 175 -10.24 -25.86 -6.83
CA GLU A 175 -10.52 -25.95 -8.27
C GLU A 175 -10.19 -24.72 -9.12
N THR A 176 -9.72 -23.60 -8.55
CA THR A 176 -9.32 -22.44 -9.38
C THR A 176 -7.92 -21.96 -9.04
N LEU A 177 -6.93 -22.49 -9.76
CA LEU A 177 -5.66 -21.79 -10.01
C LEU A 177 -6.01 -20.47 -10.71
N THR A 178 -6.24 -19.40 -9.96
CA THR A 178 -6.47 -18.08 -10.55
C THR A 178 -5.15 -17.57 -11.09
N LYS A 179 -4.83 -17.92 -12.34
CA LYS A 179 -3.78 -17.24 -13.11
C LYS A 179 -4.24 -15.80 -13.30
N LYS A 180 -3.60 -14.86 -12.61
CA LYS A 180 -3.79 -13.43 -12.86
C LYS A 180 -2.52 -12.88 -13.50
N ILE A 181 -2.70 -12.03 -14.49
CA ILE A 181 -1.63 -11.49 -15.34
C ILE A 181 -1.44 -10.02 -14.97
N ILE A 182 -0.21 -9.65 -14.62
CA ILE A 182 0.21 -8.25 -14.51
C ILE A 182 1.05 -7.94 -15.75
N PRO A 183 0.52 -7.22 -16.75
CA PRO A 183 1.25 -6.92 -17.98
C PRO A 183 2.30 -5.82 -17.74
N LEU A 184 3.55 -6.11 -18.07
CA LEU A 184 4.68 -5.17 -17.99
C LEU A 184 5.05 -4.70 -19.41
N LYS A 185 4.77 -3.42 -19.76
CA LYS A 185 5.00 -2.81 -21.11
C LYS A 185 5.83 -1.53 -21.06
N GLY A 186 6.88 -1.38 -21.89
CA GLY A 186 7.67 -0.14 -22.18
C GLY A 186 9.19 -0.23 -21.84
N SER A 187 10.05 0.64 -22.37
CA SER A 187 11.55 0.63 -22.36
C SER A 187 12.30 0.00 -21.16
N PRO A 188 13.58 -0.43 -21.35
CA PRO A 188 14.40 -1.02 -20.30
C PRO A 188 14.32 -0.26 -18.98
N ARG A 189 13.97 -0.94 -17.88
CA ARG A 189 13.81 -0.28 -16.59
C ARG A 189 13.85 -1.26 -15.41
N GLN A 190 14.07 -0.68 -14.25
CA GLN A 190 13.88 -1.33 -12.96
C GLN A 190 12.41 -1.27 -12.55
N VAL A 191 11.86 -2.38 -12.06
CA VAL A 191 10.47 -2.50 -11.57
C VAL A 191 10.52 -3.06 -10.16
N ASN A 192 9.88 -2.39 -9.21
CA ASN A 192 9.94 -2.76 -7.79
C ASN A 192 8.53 -3.07 -7.25
N ARG A 193 8.25 -4.33 -6.96
CA ARG A 193 6.91 -4.79 -6.55
C ARG A 193 6.92 -5.44 -5.18
N TYR A 194 5.92 -5.14 -4.38
CA TYR A 194 5.62 -5.91 -3.18
C TYR A 194 4.43 -6.81 -3.47
N MET A 195 4.71 -8.10 -3.70
CA MET A 195 3.73 -9.02 -4.27
C MET A 195 2.46 -9.14 -3.44
N LEU A 196 2.57 -9.13 -2.11
CA LEU A 196 1.41 -9.18 -1.24
C LEU A 196 0.45 -8.02 -1.49
N ILE A 197 0.98 -6.80 -1.59
CA ILE A 197 0.18 -5.59 -1.81
C ILE A 197 -0.55 -5.69 -3.16
N ASP A 198 0.17 -6.07 -4.21
CA ASP A 198 -0.41 -6.22 -5.55
C ASP A 198 -1.54 -7.26 -5.57
N ILE A 199 -1.34 -8.40 -4.89
CA ILE A 199 -2.34 -9.46 -4.79
C ILE A 199 -3.56 -8.99 -3.98
N GLU A 200 -3.36 -8.32 -2.84
CA GLU A 200 -4.45 -7.82 -1.98
C GLU A 200 -5.32 -6.79 -2.70
N ILE A 201 -4.69 -5.85 -3.42
CA ILE A 201 -5.37 -4.87 -4.26
C ILE A 201 -6.21 -5.59 -5.32
N LEU A 202 -5.62 -6.55 -6.01
CA LEU A 202 -6.26 -7.30 -7.09
C LEU A 202 -7.37 -8.25 -6.61
N MET A 203 -7.33 -8.66 -5.34
CA MET A 203 -8.39 -9.45 -4.71
C MET A 203 -9.40 -8.60 -3.94
N THR A 204 -9.17 -7.29 -3.82
CA THR A 204 -9.97 -6.34 -3.03
C THR A 204 -10.18 -6.79 -1.57
N LYS A 205 -9.23 -7.54 -1.02
CA LYS A 205 -9.29 -8.09 0.35
C LYS A 205 -7.90 -8.29 0.92
N THR A 206 -7.77 -8.10 2.23
CA THR A 206 -6.57 -8.50 2.99
C THR A 206 -6.46 -10.02 2.99
N LEU A 207 -5.25 -10.52 2.77
CA LEU A 207 -5.00 -11.96 2.71
C LEU A 207 -4.27 -12.45 3.95
N PHE A 208 -4.69 -13.63 4.42
CA PHE A 208 -3.98 -14.39 5.44
C PHE A 208 -3.49 -15.68 4.78
N PHE A 209 -2.17 -15.83 4.64
CA PHE A 209 -1.63 -17.06 4.10
C PHE A 209 -1.55 -18.12 5.19
N LYS A 210 -1.97 -19.35 4.86
CA LYS A 210 -1.71 -20.49 5.73
C LYS A 210 -0.23 -20.87 5.74
N HIS A 211 0.51 -20.51 4.69
CA HIS A 211 1.93 -20.81 4.48
C HIS A 211 2.63 -19.54 4.03
N ASP A 212 3.83 -19.28 4.55
CA ASP A 212 4.54 -18.01 4.32
C ASP A 212 5.06 -17.82 2.90
N PHE A 213 4.74 -18.70 1.95
CA PHE A 213 5.37 -18.74 0.63
C PHE A 213 4.37 -18.60 -0.53
N ILE A 214 4.77 -17.83 -1.55
CA ILE A 214 4.05 -17.58 -2.80
C ILE A 214 4.84 -18.19 -3.95
N LYS A 215 4.18 -18.99 -4.80
CA LYS A 215 4.76 -19.49 -6.05
C LYS A 215 4.55 -18.47 -7.15
N ILE A 216 5.63 -18.11 -7.82
CA ILE A 216 5.63 -17.10 -8.89
C ILE A 216 6.23 -17.72 -10.13
N GLN A 217 5.53 -17.49 -11.23
CA GLN A 217 5.90 -17.84 -12.57
C GLN A 217 5.97 -16.55 -13.38
N ILE A 218 7.14 -16.29 -13.97
CA ILE A 218 7.35 -15.18 -14.89
C ILE A 218 7.31 -15.73 -16.30
N CYS A 219 6.40 -15.21 -17.12
CA CYS A 219 6.28 -15.53 -18.53
C CYS A 219 6.61 -14.28 -19.36
N GLY A 220 7.35 -14.42 -20.45
CA GLY A 220 7.63 -13.33 -21.39
C GLY A 220 7.32 -13.74 -22.82
N ASP A 221 7.19 -12.77 -23.73
CA ASP A 221 7.19 -13.07 -25.16
C ASP A 221 8.60 -13.42 -25.68
N THR A 222 8.71 -13.69 -26.98
CA THR A 222 9.98 -14.11 -27.60
C THR A 222 11.08 -13.05 -27.58
N GLN A 223 10.73 -11.79 -27.28
CA GLN A 223 11.69 -10.69 -27.24
C GLN A 223 12.02 -10.26 -25.82
N ALA A 224 11.18 -10.63 -24.84
CA ALA A 224 11.35 -10.25 -23.44
C ALA A 224 12.64 -10.82 -22.85
N SER A 225 13.42 -9.95 -22.19
CA SER A 225 14.61 -10.34 -21.47
C SER A 225 14.73 -9.66 -20.11
N VAL A 226 15.24 -10.43 -19.15
CA VAL A 226 15.52 -9.98 -17.77
C VAL A 226 17.02 -9.96 -17.57
N ASP A 227 17.52 -8.83 -17.06
CA ASP A 227 18.91 -8.65 -16.68
C ASP A 227 19.17 -9.22 -15.28
N GLN A 228 18.41 -8.71 -14.30
CA GLN A 228 18.60 -9.01 -12.90
C GLN A 228 17.25 -9.24 -12.19
N LEU A 229 17.22 -10.27 -11.36
CA LEU A 229 16.14 -10.56 -10.41
C LEU A 229 16.68 -10.49 -8.98
N ILE A 230 16.12 -9.58 -8.19
CA ILE A 230 16.44 -9.45 -6.76
C ILE A 230 15.17 -9.72 -5.96
N ILE A 231 15.26 -10.64 -5.01
CA ILE A 231 14.21 -10.90 -4.03
C ILE A 231 14.63 -10.21 -2.74
N GLY A 232 13.98 -9.08 -2.48
CA GLY A 232 14.27 -8.17 -1.38
C GLY A 232 13.39 -8.39 -0.16
N ASN A 233 13.76 -7.72 0.92
CA ASN A 233 12.95 -7.58 2.12
C ASN A 233 12.15 -6.27 2.07
N GLN A 234 11.33 -6.04 3.10
CA GLN A 234 10.58 -4.79 3.28
C GLN A 234 11.48 -3.55 3.21
N THR A 235 12.68 -3.59 3.78
CA THR A 235 13.62 -2.45 3.76
C THR A 235 14.01 -2.04 2.34
N LEU A 236 14.34 -3.00 1.47
CA LEU A 236 14.67 -2.69 0.08
C LEU A 236 13.47 -2.09 -0.66
N TYR A 237 12.27 -2.62 -0.41
CA TYR A 237 11.05 -2.04 -0.97
C TYR A 237 10.79 -0.63 -0.46
N ASP A 238 10.92 -0.37 0.85
CA ASP A 238 10.75 0.95 1.43
C ASP A 238 11.73 1.97 0.80
N GLN A 239 12.99 1.59 0.56
CA GLN A 239 13.96 2.44 -0.14
C GLN A 239 13.52 2.76 -1.56
N GLN A 240 13.14 1.76 -2.35
CA GLN A 240 12.74 1.95 -3.74
C GLN A 240 11.44 2.75 -3.86
N ALA A 241 10.48 2.52 -2.97
CA ALA A 241 9.22 3.25 -2.92
C ALA A 241 9.44 4.74 -2.58
N PHE A 242 10.34 5.03 -1.64
CA PHE A 242 10.73 6.41 -1.34
C PHE A 242 11.37 7.09 -2.56
N TYR A 243 12.37 6.46 -3.19
CA TYR A 243 13.03 7.01 -4.37
C TYR A 243 12.08 7.22 -5.55
N SER A 244 11.17 6.29 -5.78
CA SER A 244 10.19 6.37 -6.87
C SER A 244 9.22 7.54 -6.67
N ALA A 245 8.72 7.72 -5.44
CA ALA A 245 7.90 8.87 -5.09
C ALA A 245 8.64 10.20 -5.26
N THR A 246 9.88 10.30 -4.75
CA THR A 246 10.70 11.51 -4.86
C THR A 246 11.00 11.85 -6.32
N ARG A 247 11.40 10.85 -7.11
CA ARG A 247 11.70 11.02 -8.54
C ARG A 247 10.49 11.51 -9.31
N TRP A 248 9.32 10.94 -9.03
CA TRP A 248 8.08 11.39 -9.66
C TRP A 248 7.77 12.83 -9.27
N LEU A 249 7.86 13.19 -7.99
CA LEU A 249 7.58 14.56 -7.54
C LEU A 249 8.54 15.58 -8.19
N LEU A 250 9.85 15.28 -8.24
CA LEU A 250 10.83 16.15 -8.91
C LEU A 250 10.53 16.35 -10.40
N ASN A 251 10.15 15.28 -11.09
CA ASN A 251 9.92 15.33 -12.54
C ASN A 251 8.55 15.91 -12.94
N ASN A 252 7.61 16.04 -12.01
CA ASN A 252 6.23 16.49 -12.26
C ASN A 252 5.89 17.80 -11.55
N GLN A 253 6.88 18.52 -11.03
CA GLN A 253 6.69 19.87 -10.52
C GLN A 253 6.60 20.85 -11.69
N ASP A 254 5.58 21.71 -11.70
CA ASP A 254 5.50 22.79 -12.67
C ASP A 254 6.62 23.81 -12.45
N LEU A 255 7.39 24.12 -13.50
CA LEU A 255 8.58 24.97 -13.42
C LEU A 255 8.24 26.45 -13.16
N GLN A 256 7.04 26.90 -13.54
CA GLN A 256 6.64 28.31 -13.40
C GLN A 256 6.06 28.60 -12.01
N THR A 257 5.22 27.70 -11.51
CA THR A 257 4.45 27.90 -10.28
C THR A 257 4.98 27.10 -9.09
N GLY A 258 5.89 26.14 -9.33
CA GLY A 258 6.32 25.16 -8.32
C GLY A 258 5.22 24.17 -7.92
N CYS A 259 4.07 24.19 -8.58
CA CYS A 259 2.90 23.41 -8.18
C CYS A 259 2.92 21.99 -8.75
N TRP A 260 2.38 21.03 -7.98
CA TRP A 260 1.95 19.74 -8.52
C TRP A 260 0.46 19.85 -8.82
N PHE A 261 0.14 20.06 -10.09
CA PHE A 261 -1.23 20.24 -10.53
C PHE A 261 -2.04 18.94 -10.45
N ILE A 262 -3.25 19.06 -9.92
CA ILE A 262 -4.21 17.95 -9.84
C ILE A 262 -5.20 18.12 -10.97
N HIS A 263 -5.15 17.18 -11.91
CA HIS A 263 -5.90 17.23 -13.16
C HIS A 263 -7.30 16.61 -13.07
N VAL A 264 -7.88 16.55 -11.86
CA VAL A 264 -9.19 15.93 -11.60
C VAL A 264 -10.09 16.92 -10.90
N GLN A 265 -11.35 17.01 -11.31
CA GLN A 265 -12.32 17.89 -10.68
C GLN A 265 -12.62 17.45 -9.23
N ARG A 266 -12.58 18.40 -8.29
CA ARG A 266 -12.92 18.16 -6.88
C ARG A 266 -14.21 18.86 -6.50
N ASN A 267 -15.22 18.07 -6.15
CA ASN A 267 -16.49 18.54 -5.59
C ASN A 267 -16.47 18.34 -4.06
N TYR A 268 -16.69 19.41 -3.30
CA TYR A 268 -16.63 19.35 -1.82
C TYR A 268 -17.93 18.85 -1.16
N ALA A 269 -19.07 18.91 -1.85
CA ALA A 269 -20.32 18.31 -1.39
C ALA A 269 -21.23 17.90 -2.55
N ARG A 270 -22.17 16.97 -2.29
CA ARG A 270 -23.16 16.49 -3.28
C ARG A 270 -24.08 17.60 -3.84
N HIS A 271 -24.17 18.76 -3.19
CA HIS A 271 -25.15 19.82 -3.50
C HIS A 271 -24.54 21.23 -3.64
N THR A 272 -23.21 21.38 -3.57
CA THR A 272 -22.57 22.69 -3.70
C THR A 272 -22.17 22.95 -5.15
N ARG A 273 -22.49 24.16 -5.66
CA ARG A 273 -21.97 24.68 -6.93
C ARG A 273 -20.45 24.92 -6.92
N TYR A 274 -19.83 24.88 -5.74
CA TYR A 274 -18.39 25.09 -5.55
C TYR A 274 -17.62 23.82 -5.89
N HIS A 275 -16.89 23.88 -7.00
CA HIS A 275 -15.94 22.87 -7.44
C HIS A 275 -14.60 23.56 -7.70
N LEU A 276 -13.50 22.85 -7.44
CA LEU A 276 -12.20 23.34 -7.88
C LEU A 276 -12.11 23.21 -9.39
N ARG A 277 -11.76 24.32 -10.03
CA ARG A 277 -11.44 24.33 -11.46
C ARG A 277 -10.18 23.49 -11.68
N ASN A 278 -10.25 22.61 -12.66
CA ASN A 278 -9.12 21.80 -13.10
C ASN A 278 -8.20 22.64 -14.03
N PRO A 279 -6.86 22.66 -13.84
CA PRO A 279 -6.12 22.05 -12.73
C PRO A 279 -6.11 22.94 -11.47
N TRP A 280 -5.95 22.31 -10.32
CA TRP A 280 -5.82 22.99 -9.03
C TRP A 280 -4.60 22.49 -8.25
N CYS A 281 -4.11 23.33 -7.34
CA CYS A 281 -2.99 23.01 -6.44
C CYS A 281 -3.49 22.81 -5.00
N SER A 282 -2.82 21.94 -4.25
CA SER A 282 -3.14 21.63 -2.86
C SER A 282 -2.00 22.07 -1.95
N ALA A 283 -2.27 22.94 -0.98
CA ALA A 283 -1.29 23.32 0.05
C ALA A 283 -0.75 22.10 0.83
N MET A 284 -1.59 21.06 1.01
CA MET A 284 -1.15 19.81 1.62
C MET A 284 -0.15 19.05 0.74
N ALA A 285 -0.39 18.99 -0.58
CA ALA A 285 0.57 18.38 -1.50
C ALA A 285 1.91 19.12 -1.47
N GLN A 286 1.86 20.46 -1.49
CA GLN A 286 3.04 21.31 -1.40
C GLN A 286 3.82 21.08 -0.11
N GLY A 287 3.14 21.14 1.05
CA GLY A 287 3.78 21.00 2.36
C GLY A 287 4.42 19.63 2.59
N LEU A 288 3.83 18.55 2.04
CA LEU A 288 4.41 17.21 2.13
C LEU A 288 5.70 17.12 1.30
N PHE A 289 5.75 17.71 0.10
CA PHE A 289 6.97 17.71 -0.71
C PHE A 289 8.09 18.54 -0.09
N CYS A 290 7.81 19.72 0.48
CA CYS A 290 8.82 20.52 1.17
C CYS A 290 9.52 19.76 2.32
N TRP A 291 8.93 18.65 2.78
CA TRP A 291 9.62 17.80 3.72
C TRP A 291 10.70 16.91 3.06
N TYR A 292 10.46 16.43 1.84
CA TYR A 292 11.41 15.62 1.08
C TYR A 292 12.74 16.34 0.81
N THR A 293 12.74 17.67 0.70
CA THR A 293 13.95 18.47 0.44
C THR A 293 14.98 18.42 1.58
N ASN A 294 14.66 17.76 2.71
CA ASN A 294 15.61 17.53 3.80
C ASN A 294 16.49 16.29 3.60
N TYR A 295 16.25 15.50 2.55
CA TYR A 295 16.97 14.28 2.17
C TYR A 295 17.61 14.43 0.79
#